data_AF-A0A8T5TNN8-F1
#
_entry.id   AF-A0A8T5TNN8-F1
#
_cell.length_a   1.000
_cell.length_b   1.000
_cell.length_c   1.000
_cell.angle_alpha   90.00
_cell.angle_beta   90.00
_cell.angle_gamma   90.00
#
_symmetry.space_group_name_H-M   'P 1'
#
loop_
_entity.id
_entity.type
_entity.pdbx_description
1 polymer ?
#
loop_
_entity_poly.entity_id
_entity_poly.type
_entity_poly.pdbx_seq_one_letter_code
_entity_poly.pdbx_strand_id
1 'polypeptide(L)'
;MDVLNTTGANIIHDLIDVSMGIGHYIGSSNVDADELFNLRINRIYNVYLLEDNYATTEKDLLEKIEAIFPNKDIMITPSEFLQFF
;
A
#
# COMPACT_ATOMS: atom_id res chain seq x y z
N MET A 1 8.72 -10.66 -19.26
CA MET A 1 9.21 -10.91 -17.89
C MET A 1 8.61 -12.23 -17.46
N ASP A 2 9.41 -13.09 -16.83
CA ASP A 2 8.99 -14.47 -16.49
C ASP A 2 8.77 -14.66 -14.99
N VAL A 3 9.43 -13.86 -14.14
CA VAL A 3 9.27 -13.86 -12.67
C VAL A 3 9.36 -12.43 -12.15
N LEU A 4 8.47 -12.06 -11.23
CA LEU A 4 8.52 -10.80 -10.47
C LEU A 4 8.96 -11.09 -9.04
N ASN A 5 10.02 -10.41 -8.57
CA ASN A 5 10.44 -10.43 -7.17
C ASN A 5 10.51 -8.99 -6.67
N THR A 6 9.76 -8.69 -5.62
CA THR A 6 9.60 -7.34 -5.06
C THR A 6 9.31 -7.43 -3.57
N THR A 7 9.31 -6.29 -2.88
CA THR A 7 8.98 -6.21 -1.46
C THR A 7 7.48 -6.01 -1.24
N GLY A 8 6.98 -6.34 -0.06
CA GLY A 8 5.60 -6.05 0.31
C GLY A 8 5.27 -4.55 0.26
N ALA A 9 6.24 -3.69 0.54
CA ALA A 9 6.07 -2.24 0.42
C ALA A 9 5.68 -1.84 -1.01
N ASN A 10 6.44 -2.30 -2.01
CA ASN A 10 6.16 -1.98 -3.42
C ASN A 10 4.76 -2.46 -3.86
N ILE A 11 4.31 -3.61 -3.35
CA ILE A 11 2.96 -4.14 -3.66
C ILE A 11 1.88 -3.24 -3.05
N ILE A 12 2.04 -2.82 -1.79
CA ILE A 12 1.07 -1.93 -1.14
C ILE A 12 1.02 -0.56 -1.81
N HIS A 13 2.17 -0.01 -2.21
CA HIS A 13 2.19 1.26 -2.95
C HIS A 13 1.41 1.16 -4.27
N ASP A 14 1.57 0.08 -5.02
CA ASP A 14 0.82 -0.16 -6.26
C ASP A 14 -0.68 -0.34 -5.99
N LEU A 15 -1.04 -1.09 -4.95
CA LEU A 15 -2.44 -1.29 -4.56
C LEU A 15 -3.13 0.03 -4.16
N ILE A 16 -2.41 0.93 -3.49
CA ILE A 16 -2.93 2.26 -3.13
C ILE A 16 -3.22 3.08 -4.38
N ASP A 17 -2.32 3.09 -5.36
CA ASP A 17 -2.55 3.80 -6.62
C ASP A 17 -3.78 3.27 -7.37
N VAL A 18 -3.96 1.94 -7.42
CA VAL A 18 -5.13 1.30 -8.03
C VAL A 18 -6.43 1.61 -7.28
N SER A 19 -6.41 1.54 -5.94
CA SER A 19 -7.58 1.73 -5.08
C SER A 19 -8.03 3.19 -5.03
N MET A 20 -7.10 4.15 -5.00
CA MET A 20 -7.41 5.58 -4.92
C MET A 20 -7.55 6.27 -6.28
N GLY A 21 -7.06 5.65 -7.37
CA GLY A 21 -6.96 6.27 -8.69
C GLY A 21 -5.90 7.38 -8.79
N ILE A 22 -5.43 7.91 -7.65
CA ILE A 22 -4.29 8.83 -7.47
C ILE A 22 -3.75 8.65 -6.04
N GLY A 23 -2.59 8.02 -5.86
CA GLY A 23 -2.00 7.77 -4.52
C GLY A 23 -0.76 8.61 -4.24
N HIS A 24 0.19 8.64 -5.19
CA HIS A 24 1.50 9.27 -5.01
C HIS A 24 1.61 10.64 -5.70
N TYR A 25 2.24 11.59 -5.02
CA TYR A 25 2.47 12.95 -5.51
C TYR A 25 3.96 13.28 -5.53
N ILE A 26 4.42 13.99 -6.56
CA ILE A 26 5.78 14.53 -6.59
C ILE A 26 5.82 15.77 -5.69
N GLY A 27 6.67 15.72 -4.68
CA GLY A 27 6.98 16.80 -3.75
C GLY A 27 8.46 17.19 -3.78
N SER A 28 8.93 17.74 -2.65
CA SER A 28 10.32 18.18 -2.45
C SER A 28 11.02 17.26 -1.45
N SER A 29 12.30 16.97 -1.67
CA SER A 29 13.13 16.31 -0.66
C SER A 29 13.56 17.26 0.47
N ASN A 30 13.46 18.58 0.24
CA ASN A 30 13.81 19.64 1.18
C ASN A 30 12.55 20.26 1.79
N VAL A 31 11.79 19.45 2.51
CA VAL A 31 10.58 19.83 3.26
C VAL A 31 10.76 19.46 4.73
N ASP A 32 10.15 20.23 5.62
CA ASP A 32 10.13 19.93 7.05
C ASP A 32 9.34 18.64 7.33
N ALA A 33 9.95 17.72 8.07
CA ALA A 33 9.31 16.46 8.45
C ALA A 33 8.18 16.68 9.47
N ASP A 34 8.31 17.68 10.33
CA ASP A 34 7.29 18.00 11.34
C ASP A 34 6.04 18.57 10.67
N GLU A 35 6.21 19.37 9.62
CA GLU A 35 5.08 19.86 8.80
C GLU A 35 4.34 18.70 8.12
N LEU A 36 5.07 17.80 7.46
CA LEU A 36 4.48 16.61 6.83
C LEU A 36 3.75 15.72 7.83
N PHE A 37 4.33 15.50 9.01
CA PHE A 37 3.71 14.72 10.07
C PHE A 37 2.40 15.35 10.55
N ASN A 38 2.39 16.66 10.79
CA ASN A 38 1.17 17.39 11.20
C ASN A 38 0.08 17.35 10.12
N LEU A 39 0.46 17.24 8.85
CA LEU A 39 -0.45 17.09 7.72
C LEU A 39 -0.82 15.64 7.41
N ARG A 40 -0.30 14.65 8.16
CA ARG A 40 -0.51 13.21 7.93
C ARG A 40 -0.08 12.77 6.53
N ILE A 41 1.10 13.25 6.11
CA ILE A 41 1.69 12.95 4.81
C ILE A 41 2.95 12.10 5.00
N ASN A 42 2.90 10.86 4.50
CA ASN A 42 4.06 10.00 4.40
C ASN A 42 4.95 10.45 3.24
N ARG A 43 6.28 10.37 3.41
CA ARG A 43 7.24 10.66 2.34
C ARG A 43 8.11 9.46 2.00
N ILE A 44 8.29 9.22 0.71
CA ILE A 44 9.30 8.34 0.12
C ILE A 44 10.25 9.24 -0.68
N TYR A 45 11.30 9.74 -0.02
CA TYR A 45 12.18 10.78 -0.56
C TYR A 45 11.39 12.04 -0.98
N ASN A 46 11.25 12.30 -2.29
CA ASN A 46 10.49 13.42 -2.85
C ASN A 46 9.10 13.01 -3.36
N VAL A 47 8.62 11.83 -2.98
CA VAL A 47 7.28 11.35 -3.29
C VAL A 47 6.46 11.40 -2.01
N TYR A 48 5.27 11.97 -2.07
CA TYR A 48 4.35 12.09 -0.94
C TYR A 48 3.16 11.17 -1.14
N LEU A 49 2.64 10.66 -0.02
CA LEU A 49 1.46 9.81 0.04
C LEU A 49 0.67 10.17 1.29
N LEU A 50 -0.61 10.49 1.12
CA LEU A 50 -1.52 10.78 2.24
C LEU A 50 -1.72 9.53 3.10
N GLU A 51 -1.63 9.64 4.43
CA GLU A 51 -1.88 8.51 5.33
C GLU A 51 -3.28 7.91 5.16
N ASP A 52 -4.28 8.75 4.88
CA ASP A 52 -5.67 8.29 4.75
C ASP A 52 -5.88 7.36 3.53
N ASN A 53 -5.00 7.47 2.51
CA ASN A 53 -4.99 6.55 1.37
C ASN A 53 -4.58 5.14 1.81
N TYR A 54 -3.60 5.01 2.72
CA TYR A 54 -3.24 3.71 3.30
C TYR A 54 -4.42 3.10 4.05
N ALA A 55 -5.03 3.86 4.95
CA ALA A 55 -6.12 3.36 5.79
C ALA A 55 -7.30 2.85 4.95
N THR A 56 -7.63 3.57 3.87
CA THR A 56 -8.72 3.17 2.97
C THR A 56 -8.36 1.90 2.19
N THR A 57 -7.16 1.83 1.61
CA THR A 57 -6.72 0.64 0.86
C THR A 57 -6.55 -0.59 1.76
N GLU A 58 -6.03 -0.44 2.97
CA GLU A 58 -5.89 -1.55 3.93
C GLU A 58 -7.25 -2.11 4.36
N LYS A 59 -8.25 -1.23 4.53
CA LYS A 59 -9.61 -1.65 4.82
C LYS A 59 -10.21 -2.45 3.67
N ASP A 60 -10.09 -1.96 2.43
CA ASP A 60 -10.56 -2.69 1.24
C ASP A 60 -9.86 -4.04 1.07
N LEU A 61 -8.55 -4.09 1.35
CA LEU A 61 -7.77 -5.31 1.31
C LEU A 61 -8.24 -6.30 2.37
N LEU A 62 -8.46 -5.84 3.60
CA LEU A 62 -8.95 -6.68 4.69
C LEU A 62 -10.30 -7.30 4.36
N GLU A 63 -11.26 -6.52 3.84
CA GLU A 63 -12.58 -7.01 3.44
C GLU A 63 -12.48 -8.13 2.38
N LYS A 64 -11.56 -7.99 1.42
CA LYS A 64 -11.28 -9.04 0.41
C LYS A 64 -10.63 -10.28 1.04
N ILE A 65 -9.65 -10.09 1.93
CA ILE A 65 -8.97 -11.19 2.63
C ILE A 65 -9.98 -11.98 3.45
N GLU A 66 -10.86 -11.33 4.21
CA GLU A 66 -11.89 -11.99 5.03
C GLU A 66 -12.90 -12.76 4.17
N ALA A 67 -13.20 -12.30 2.95
CA ALA A 67 -14.04 -13.01 2.01
C ALA A 67 -13.38 -14.27 1.43
N ILE A 68 -12.06 -14.25 1.20
CA ILE A 68 -11.29 -15.38 0.68
C ILE A 68 -10.97 -16.40 1.79
N PHE A 69 -10.60 -15.90 2.97
CA PHE A 69 -10.14 -16.67 4.11
C PHE A 69 -11.09 -16.46 5.30
N PRO A 70 -12.23 -17.18 5.35
CA PRO A 70 -13.21 -17.03 6.42
C PRO A 70 -12.69 -17.48 7.81
N ASN A 71 -11.57 -18.21 7.83
CA ASN A 71 -10.90 -18.66 9.05
C ASN A 71 -9.45 -18.16 9.05
N LYS A 72 -8.88 -17.94 10.25
CA LYS A 72 -7.53 -17.39 10.42
C LYS A 72 -6.39 -18.40 10.21
N ASP A 73 -6.69 -19.69 10.07
CA ASP A 73 -5.70 -20.71 9.72
C ASP A 73 -5.38 -20.63 8.22
N ILE A 74 -4.41 -19.79 7.89
CA ILE A 74 -3.94 -19.55 6.53
C ILE A 74 -2.52 -20.10 6.40
N MET A 75 -2.36 -21.19 5.65
CA MET A 75 -1.05 -21.81 5.37
C MET A 75 -0.74 -21.72 3.87
N ILE A 76 -0.51 -20.48 3.39
CA ILE A 76 -0.10 -20.21 2.00
C ILE A 76 1.11 -19.28 1.99
N THR A 77 1.88 -19.35 0.91
CA THR A 77 3.02 -18.47 0.65
C THR A 77 2.58 -17.11 0.12
N PRO A 78 3.42 -16.04 0.20
CA PRO A 78 3.09 -14.76 -0.42
C PRO A 78 2.79 -14.86 -1.92
N SER A 79 3.51 -15.72 -2.67
CA SER A 79 3.27 -15.91 -4.09
C SER A 79 1.93 -16.58 -4.40
N GLU A 80 1.45 -17.48 -3.53
CA GLU A 80 0.12 -18.07 -3.64
C GLU A 80 -0.96 -17.07 -3.24
N PHE A 81 -0.72 -16.28 -2.18
CA PHE A 81 -1.62 -15.21 -1.75
C PHE A 81 -1.85 -14.16 -2.86
N LEU A 82 -0.78 -13.76 -3.55
CA LEU A 82 -0.88 -12.77 -4.62
C LEU A 82 -1.63 -13.28 -5.87
N GLN A 83 -1.89 -14.58 -6.00
CA GLN A 83 -2.71 -15.11 -7.11
C GLN A 83 -4.20 -14.83 -6.96
N PHE A 84 -4.65 -14.36 -5.79
CA PHE A 84 -6.03 -13.97 -5.55
C PHE A 84 -6.35 -12.54 -6.03
N PHE A 85 -5.35 -11.77 -6.46
CA PHE A 85 -5.44 -10.36 -6.87
C PHE A 85 -4.84 -10.16 -8.26
#